data_AF-A0A4Q2XET7-F1
#
_entry.id   AF-A0A4Q2XET7-F1
#
_cell.length_a   1.000
_cell.length_b   1.000
_cell.length_c   1.000
_cell.angle_alpha   90.00
_cell.angle_beta   90.00
_cell.angle_gamma   90.00
#
_symmetry.space_group_name_H-M   'P 1'
#
loop_
_entity.id
_entity.type
_entity.pdbx_description
1 polymer ?
#
loop_
_entity_poly.entity_id
_entity_poly.type
_entity_poly.pdbx_seq_one_letter_code
_entity_poly.pdbx_strand_id
1 'polypeptide(L)'
;MPITPCIPATSRLNTSTSTALSTPTGNRRARTASCDPAGSSGTASLILSGSPPSWSMTLTTCILSVGAMFVTAVACAAAETEKSPLPVPVEEKDPKLARVEADFRALFDALKSYKILTGTYPTKEQGLAALMAKPTMEPVPRRWTQFVMKTPKDPWGRDFGYITRKKDGVGQHVITSDGPDQKDPGDNIEFVLEDHEG
;
A
#
# COMPACT_ATOMS: atom_id res chain seq x y z
N MET A 1 -21.01 53.39 -26.96
CA MET A 1 -19.74 53.88 -26.39
C MET A 1 -19.29 52.88 -25.32
N PRO A 2 -18.30 52.01 -25.58
CA PRO A 2 -17.78 51.12 -24.54
C PRO A 2 -16.65 51.79 -23.77
N ILE A 3 -16.80 51.87 -22.44
CA ILE A 3 -15.79 52.42 -21.53
C ILE A 3 -14.90 51.25 -21.09
N THR A 4 -13.67 51.25 -21.60
CA THR A 4 -12.59 50.33 -21.23
C THR A 4 -12.02 50.72 -19.87
N PRO A 5 -11.88 49.81 -18.88
CA PRO A 5 -11.07 50.06 -17.71
C PRO A 5 -9.60 49.66 -17.92
N CYS A 6 -8.72 50.57 -17.52
CA CYS A 6 -7.27 50.56 -17.65
C CYS A 6 -6.57 49.46 -16.84
N ILE A 7 -5.56 48.85 -17.47
CA ILE A 7 -4.52 48.03 -16.85
C ILE A 7 -3.42 48.97 -16.33
N PRO A 8 -2.97 48.90 -15.06
CA PRO A 8 -1.71 49.52 -14.66
C PRO A 8 -0.53 48.55 -14.88
N ALA A 9 0.32 48.93 -15.82
CA ALA A 9 1.67 48.42 -15.94
C ALA A 9 2.63 49.21 -15.03
N THR A 10 3.76 48.57 -14.73
CA THR A 10 5.05 49.11 -14.26
C THR A 10 5.34 49.08 -12.75
N SER A 11 6.26 48.19 -12.38
CA SER A 11 7.51 48.57 -11.69
C SER A 11 8.56 47.47 -11.92
N ARG A 12 9.51 47.75 -12.81
CA ARG A 12 10.84 47.13 -12.83
C ARG A 12 11.79 48.00 -12.02
N LEU A 13 12.97 47.42 -11.73
CA LEU A 13 14.24 48.01 -11.27
C LEU A 13 14.40 47.94 -9.74
N ASN A 14 15.52 47.51 -9.13
CA ASN A 14 16.86 47.19 -9.62
C ASN A 14 17.65 46.33 -8.58
N THR A 15 18.79 45.76 -9.04
CA THR A 15 20.15 45.65 -8.42
C THR A 15 20.32 45.47 -6.90
N SER A 16 21.32 44.80 -6.32
CA SER A 16 22.46 43.94 -6.70
C SER A 16 23.17 43.59 -5.36
N THR A 17 23.96 42.50 -5.35
CA THR A 17 25.20 42.33 -4.54
C THR A 17 25.13 42.04 -3.03
N SER A 18 25.69 40.87 -2.64
CA SER A 18 26.78 40.66 -1.65
C SER A 18 26.59 39.30 -0.95
N THR A 19 27.29 38.24 -1.33
CA THR A 19 28.64 37.82 -0.88
C THR A 19 28.79 37.64 0.63
N ALA A 20 28.85 36.37 1.05
CA ALA A 20 29.69 35.78 2.12
C ALA A 20 29.46 34.26 2.02
N LEU A 21 30.36 33.38 1.57
CA LEU A 21 31.76 33.09 1.87
C LEU A 21 32.05 32.85 3.36
N SER A 22 31.92 31.57 3.75
CA SER A 22 32.62 31.00 4.89
C SER A 22 32.71 29.46 4.75
N THR A 23 33.81 28.99 4.18
CA THR A 23 34.55 27.79 4.60
C THR A 23 35.89 28.31 5.16
N PRO A 24 36.68 27.60 6.00
CA PRO A 24 36.92 26.14 6.04
C PRO A 24 36.94 25.56 7.48
N THR A 25 37.02 24.26 7.72
CA THR A 25 38.29 23.57 8.09
C THR A 25 37.98 22.20 8.68
N GLY A 26 38.68 21.16 8.19
CA GLY A 26 39.09 19.96 8.95
C GLY A 26 37.99 19.01 9.43
N ASN A 27 38.00 17.70 9.15
CA ASN A 27 39.13 16.81 9.32
C ASN A 27 38.98 15.56 8.46
N ARG A 28 40.08 15.21 7.80
CA ARG A 28 40.27 13.98 7.03
C ARG A 28 41.23 13.08 7.83
N ARG A 29 40.83 11.81 8.01
CA ARG A 29 41.65 10.61 8.29
C ARG A 29 42.40 10.48 9.63
N ALA A 30 41.97 9.48 10.40
CA ALA A 30 42.81 8.39 10.92
C ALA A 30 41.89 7.14 10.89
N ARG A 31 42.11 6.08 10.12
CA ARG A 31 43.16 5.05 10.16
C ARG A 31 43.43 4.50 11.58
N THR A 32 43.04 3.22 11.72
CA THR A 32 43.65 2.12 12.51
C THR A 32 43.62 2.15 14.04
N ALA A 33 42.82 1.24 14.60
CA ALA A 33 43.07 0.32 15.74
C ALA A 33 41.74 -0.45 15.92
N SER A 34 41.57 -1.77 15.83
CA SER A 34 42.40 -2.94 16.17
C SER A 34 43.14 -2.77 17.49
N CYS A 35 42.49 -3.21 18.57
CA CYS A 35 43.02 -4.09 19.61
C CYS A 35 41.81 -4.74 20.32
N ASP A 36 41.79 -6.07 20.31
CA ASP A 36 40.82 -6.97 20.95
C ASP A 36 41.06 -7.09 22.50
N PRO A 37 40.77 -8.21 23.19
CA PRO A 37 39.68 -8.37 24.17
C PRO A 37 40.20 -8.78 25.57
N ALA A 38 39.33 -8.91 26.60
CA ALA A 38 39.68 -9.72 27.78
C ALA A 38 38.48 -10.08 28.69
N GLY A 39 38.35 -11.39 28.94
CA GLY A 39 37.76 -11.98 30.16
C GLY A 39 36.42 -12.70 29.94
N SER A 40 36.24 -13.99 30.24
CA SER A 40 37.09 -14.97 30.92
C SER A 40 36.44 -16.36 30.84
N SER A 41 37.27 -17.38 30.63
CA SER A 41 37.19 -18.76 31.15
C SER A 41 35.95 -19.61 30.92
N GLY A 42 36.12 -20.66 30.10
CA GLY A 42 35.26 -21.85 30.08
C GLY A 42 35.81 -22.93 29.15
N THR A 43 36.88 -23.59 29.60
CA THR A 43 37.58 -24.71 28.97
C THR A 43 36.67 -25.87 28.55
N ALA A 44 36.92 -26.45 27.37
CA ALA A 44 37.42 -27.84 27.22
C ALA A 44 37.16 -28.34 25.79
N SER A 45 38.24 -28.50 25.04
CA SER A 45 38.25 -29.33 23.83
C SER A 45 38.15 -30.80 24.22
N LEU A 46 37.25 -31.54 23.57
CA LEU A 46 37.53 -32.92 23.20
C LEU A 46 37.13 -33.13 21.74
N ILE A 47 38.14 -33.54 20.99
CA ILE A 47 38.11 -34.00 19.62
C ILE A 47 37.31 -35.29 19.58
N LEU A 48 36.33 -35.41 18.67
CA LEU A 48 36.00 -36.72 18.13
C LEU A 48 35.58 -36.62 16.67
N SER A 49 36.43 -37.21 15.84
CA SER A 49 36.22 -37.69 14.49
C SER A 49 34.85 -38.36 14.26
N GLY A 50 34.30 -38.20 13.05
CA GLY A 50 33.41 -39.21 12.48
C GLY A 50 32.29 -38.66 11.60
N SER A 51 32.29 -39.06 10.34
CA SER A 51 31.23 -38.90 9.35
C SER A 51 29.82 -39.23 9.86
N PRO A 52 28.77 -38.63 9.25
CA PRO A 52 27.38 -39.02 9.51
C PRO A 52 27.05 -40.33 8.77
N PRO A 53 26.16 -41.16 9.33
CA PRO A 53 25.10 -41.68 8.49
C PRO A 53 23.73 -41.71 9.18
N SER A 54 22.72 -41.48 8.34
CA SER A 54 21.32 -41.93 8.44
C SER A 54 20.57 -41.67 9.75
N TRP A 55 19.54 -40.83 9.64
CA TRP A 55 18.47 -40.72 10.62
C TRP A 55 17.97 -42.11 11.06
N SER A 56 18.26 -42.47 12.31
CA SER A 56 17.71 -43.66 12.97
C SER A 56 17.08 -43.22 14.28
N MET A 57 15.74 -43.26 14.28
CA MET A 57 14.88 -42.95 15.41
C MET A 57 15.12 -43.91 16.57
N THR A 58 15.12 -43.42 17.81
CA THR A 58 14.87 -44.27 18.98
C THR A 58 13.77 -43.68 19.84
N LEU A 59 12.74 -44.50 20.03
CA LEU A 59 11.61 -44.32 20.93
C LEU A 59 12.08 -44.23 22.38
N THR A 60 11.59 -43.22 23.11
CA THR A 60 11.43 -43.22 24.57
C THR A 60 10.37 -42.14 24.82
N THR A 61 9.18 -42.41 25.36
CA THR A 61 8.95 -43.08 26.62
C THR A 61 7.48 -43.48 26.70
N CYS A 62 7.26 -44.74 27.07
CA CYS A 62 6.00 -45.31 27.51
C CYS A 62 5.64 -44.71 28.88
N ILE A 63 4.54 -43.97 29.01
CA ILE A 63 3.88 -43.71 30.30
C ILE A 63 2.41 -44.07 30.14
N LEU A 64 2.04 -45.17 30.79
CA LEU A 64 0.71 -45.74 30.87
C LEU A 64 -0.25 -44.82 31.62
N SER A 65 -1.43 -44.56 31.04
CA SER A 65 -2.68 -44.76 31.77
C SER A 65 -3.84 -44.86 30.79
N VAL A 66 -4.64 -45.91 30.96
CA VAL A 66 -5.77 -46.28 30.11
C VAL A 66 -6.88 -45.23 30.28
N GLY A 67 -6.78 -44.16 29.49
CA GLY A 67 -7.85 -43.19 29.24
C GLY A 67 -8.22 -43.31 27.78
N ALA A 68 -9.33 -44.00 27.53
CA ALA A 68 -10.15 -44.00 26.33
C ALA A 68 -9.53 -43.40 25.04
N MET A 69 -9.25 -44.30 24.08
CA MET A 69 -9.79 -44.18 22.72
C MET A 69 -9.62 -42.80 22.05
N PHE A 70 -8.42 -42.49 21.59
CA PHE A 70 -8.17 -41.85 20.30
C PHE A 70 -6.82 -42.40 19.82
N VAL A 71 -6.78 -43.64 19.33
CA VAL A 71 -7.02 -43.92 17.91
C VAL A 71 -6.25 -42.90 17.06
N THR A 72 -5.03 -43.30 16.73
CA THR A 72 -4.35 -43.06 15.45
C THR A 72 -4.34 -41.65 14.85
N ALA A 73 -3.11 -41.22 14.55
CA ALA A 73 -2.77 -40.40 13.40
C ALA A 73 -3.34 -38.97 13.37
N VAL A 74 -2.62 -38.05 14.01
CA VAL A 74 -2.39 -36.71 13.40
C VAL A 74 -1.04 -36.75 12.69
N ALA A 75 -0.88 -37.76 11.82
CA ALA A 75 -0.27 -37.52 10.54
C ALA A 75 -1.41 -36.99 9.67
N CYS A 76 -1.75 -35.70 9.82
CA CYS A 76 -2.50 -35.01 8.78
C CYS A 76 -1.51 -34.74 7.64
N ALA A 77 -1.08 -35.82 7.00
CA ALA A 77 -0.81 -35.82 5.58
C ALA A 77 -2.18 -35.67 4.89
N ALA A 78 -2.72 -34.45 4.92
CA ALA A 78 -3.19 -33.91 3.66
C ALA A 78 -1.88 -33.66 2.90
N ALA A 79 -1.40 -34.56 2.02
CA ALA A 79 -2.15 -35.01 0.86
C ALA A 79 -3.02 -33.85 0.35
N GLU A 80 -2.38 -32.68 0.19
CA GLU A 80 -2.64 -31.88 -0.99
C GLU A 80 -2.46 -32.84 -2.15
N THR A 81 -3.58 -33.44 -2.54
CA THR A 81 -3.78 -33.76 -3.93
C THR A 81 -3.47 -32.44 -4.61
N GLU A 82 -2.28 -32.34 -5.17
CA GLU A 82 -2.05 -31.57 -6.38
C GLU A 82 -3.08 -32.10 -7.37
N LYS A 83 -4.32 -31.63 -7.21
CA LYS A 83 -5.23 -31.44 -8.30
C LYS A 83 -4.41 -30.56 -9.20
N SER A 84 -3.69 -31.19 -10.13
CA SER A 84 -2.99 -30.51 -11.21
C SER A 84 -3.98 -29.46 -11.65
N PRO A 85 -3.71 -28.17 -11.37
CA PRO A 85 -4.56 -27.16 -11.91
C PRO A 85 -4.46 -27.44 -13.39
N LEU A 86 -5.59 -27.82 -13.99
CA LEU A 86 -5.73 -27.64 -15.42
C LEU A 86 -5.14 -26.25 -15.69
N PRO A 87 -4.33 -26.06 -16.73
CA PRO A 87 -3.96 -24.72 -17.14
C PRO A 87 -5.27 -24.02 -17.51
N VAL A 88 -5.94 -23.47 -16.50
CA VAL A 88 -6.72 -22.27 -16.65
C VAL A 88 -5.75 -21.33 -17.31
N PRO A 89 -6.13 -20.64 -18.39
CA PRO A 89 -5.35 -19.52 -18.88
C PRO A 89 -5.08 -18.69 -17.63
N VAL A 90 -3.86 -18.72 -17.14
CA VAL A 90 -3.41 -17.73 -16.19
C VAL A 90 -3.37 -16.53 -17.10
N GLU A 91 -4.49 -15.82 -17.18
CA GLU A 91 -4.52 -14.49 -17.74
C GLU A 91 -3.48 -13.79 -16.87
N GLU A 92 -2.26 -13.68 -17.39
CA GLU A 92 -1.15 -13.04 -16.72
C GLU A 92 -1.55 -11.58 -16.64
N LYS A 93 -2.33 -11.24 -15.59
CA LYS A 93 -2.84 -9.90 -15.38
C LYS A 93 -1.64 -8.99 -15.43
N ASP A 94 -1.65 -8.06 -16.38
CA ASP A 94 -0.55 -7.13 -16.55
C ASP A 94 -0.18 -6.56 -15.17
N PRO A 95 1.11 -6.53 -14.79
CA PRO A 95 1.52 -6.10 -13.45
C PRO A 95 1.04 -4.67 -13.13
N LYS A 96 0.81 -3.86 -14.17
CA LYS A 96 0.18 -2.54 -14.06
C LYS A 96 -1.30 -2.63 -13.65
N LEU A 97 -2.09 -3.50 -14.28
CA LEU A 97 -3.49 -3.71 -13.92
C LEU A 97 -3.62 -4.22 -12.48
N ALA A 98 -2.77 -5.17 -12.09
CA ALA A 98 -2.74 -5.65 -10.70
C ALA A 98 -2.40 -4.53 -9.70
N ARG A 99 -1.51 -3.61 -10.07
CA ARG A 99 -1.18 -2.44 -9.25
C ARG A 99 -2.37 -1.48 -9.12
N VAL A 100 -3.04 -1.19 -10.23
CA VAL A 100 -4.26 -0.35 -10.26
C VAL A 100 -5.34 -0.95 -9.37
N GLU A 101 -5.61 -2.25 -9.47
CA GLU A 101 -6.59 -2.94 -8.63
C GLU A 101 -6.27 -2.77 -7.12
N ALA A 102 -4.99 -2.86 -6.75
CA ALA A 102 -4.57 -2.69 -5.36
C ALA A 102 -4.76 -1.25 -4.87
N ASP A 103 -4.35 -0.26 -5.67
CA ASP A 103 -4.51 1.15 -5.34
C ASP A 103 -5.99 1.56 -5.28
N PHE A 104 -6.83 0.99 -6.16
CA PHE A 104 -8.28 1.12 -6.11
C PHE A 104 -8.84 0.60 -4.79
N ARG A 105 -8.51 -0.63 -4.37
CA ARG A 105 -8.99 -1.21 -3.10
C ARG A 105 -8.70 -0.29 -1.91
N ALA A 106 -7.51 0.30 -1.85
CA ALA A 106 -7.16 1.27 -0.81
C ALA A 106 -8.07 2.51 -0.82
N LEU A 107 -8.40 3.04 -2.00
CA LEU A 107 -9.35 4.16 -2.13
C LEU A 107 -10.78 3.76 -1.78
N PHE A 108 -11.21 2.54 -2.12
CA PHE A 108 -12.51 1.99 -1.75
C PHE A 108 -12.69 1.94 -0.23
N ASP A 109 -11.69 1.43 0.48
CA ASP A 109 -11.75 1.30 1.93
C ASP A 109 -11.79 2.67 2.62
N ALA A 110 -11.06 3.66 2.06
CA ALA A 110 -11.13 5.04 2.53
C ALA A 110 -12.52 5.67 2.30
N LEU A 111 -13.13 5.48 1.13
CA LEU A 111 -14.48 5.98 0.83
C LEU A 111 -15.55 5.31 1.70
N LYS A 112 -15.45 4.00 1.95
CA LYS A 112 -16.34 3.29 2.88
C LYS A 112 -16.23 3.86 4.29
N SER A 113 -15.00 4.09 4.75
CA SER A 113 -14.74 4.71 6.06
C SER A 113 -15.32 6.13 6.14
N TYR A 114 -15.24 6.90 5.04
CA TYR A 114 -15.89 8.20 4.94
C TYR A 114 -17.41 8.08 5.13
N LYS A 115 -18.08 7.20 4.38
CA LYS A 115 -19.53 6.95 4.51
C LYS A 115 -19.93 6.58 5.94
N ILE A 116 -19.13 5.76 6.63
CA ILE A 116 -19.42 5.37 8.03
C ILE A 116 -19.43 6.59 8.97
N LEU A 117 -18.50 7.54 8.80
CA LEU A 117 -18.38 8.69 9.71
C LEU A 117 -19.33 9.85 9.38
N THR A 118 -19.59 10.09 8.09
CA THR A 118 -20.39 11.21 7.61
C THR A 118 -21.84 10.82 7.28
N GLY A 119 -22.09 9.53 7.05
CA GLY A 119 -23.36 8.98 6.58
C GLY A 119 -23.54 9.01 5.05
N THR A 120 -22.66 9.71 4.32
CA THR A 120 -22.81 9.91 2.87
C THR A 120 -21.46 9.89 2.16
N TYR A 121 -21.42 9.44 0.91
CA TYR A 121 -20.22 9.57 0.08
C TYR A 121 -19.97 11.02 -0.37
N PRO A 122 -18.72 11.37 -0.68
CA PRO A 122 -18.40 12.71 -1.19
C PRO A 122 -19.08 12.97 -2.54
N THR A 123 -19.40 14.25 -2.81
CA THR A 123 -19.99 14.65 -4.10
C THR A 123 -18.95 14.66 -5.21
N LYS A 124 -19.39 14.72 -6.48
CA LYS A 124 -18.47 14.82 -7.63
C LYS A 124 -17.56 16.05 -7.54
N GLU A 125 -18.07 17.17 -7.04
CA GLU A 125 -17.32 18.42 -6.89
C GLU A 125 -16.27 18.34 -5.78
N GLN A 126 -16.56 17.62 -4.70
CA GLN A 126 -15.61 17.37 -3.62
C GLN A 126 -14.54 16.34 -4.05
N GLY A 127 -14.95 15.29 -4.77
CA GLY A 127 -14.06 14.26 -5.33
C GLY A 127 -13.27 13.48 -4.29
N LEU A 128 -12.14 12.90 -4.73
CA LEU A 128 -11.18 12.19 -3.86
C LEU A 128 -10.43 13.14 -2.91
N ALA A 129 -10.44 14.45 -3.18
CA ALA A 129 -9.81 15.44 -2.32
C ALA A 129 -10.44 15.47 -0.91
N ALA A 130 -11.73 15.11 -0.80
CA ALA A 130 -12.43 14.99 0.48
C ALA A 130 -11.86 13.92 1.42
N LEU A 131 -11.06 12.98 0.90
CA LEU A 131 -10.38 11.97 1.71
C LEU A 131 -9.09 12.49 2.36
N MET A 132 -8.45 13.48 1.74
CA MET A 132 -7.20 14.08 2.21
C MET A 132 -7.43 15.31 3.08
N ALA A 133 -8.37 16.17 2.70
CA ALA A 133 -8.68 17.41 3.38
C ALA A 133 -10.18 17.54 3.62
N LYS A 134 -10.55 18.20 4.73
CA LYS A 134 -11.94 18.44 5.06
C LYS A 134 -12.58 19.32 3.97
N PRO A 135 -13.67 18.88 3.32
CA PRO A 135 -14.32 19.68 2.30
C PRO A 135 -14.99 20.91 2.94
N THR A 136 -14.90 22.05 2.25
CA THR A 136 -15.58 23.31 2.62
C THR A 136 -16.92 23.49 1.91
N MET A 137 -17.17 22.70 0.87
CA MET A 137 -18.41 22.73 0.08
C MET A 137 -19.51 21.97 0.79
N GLU A 138 -20.74 22.47 0.71
CA GLU A 138 -21.91 21.76 1.24
C GLU A 138 -22.18 20.47 0.44
N PRO A 139 -22.45 19.32 1.09
CA PRO A 139 -22.61 19.10 2.54
C PRO A 139 -21.28 19.02 3.29
N VAL A 140 -21.12 19.88 4.32
CA VAL A 140 -19.92 19.87 5.17
C VAL A 140 -20.07 18.79 6.24
N PRO A 141 -19.16 17.79 6.28
CA PRO A 141 -19.24 16.71 7.26
C PRO A 141 -18.97 17.23 8.68
N ARG A 142 -19.86 16.88 9.62
CA ARG A 142 -19.71 17.22 11.04
C ARG A 142 -18.53 16.47 11.67
N ARG A 143 -18.39 15.19 11.36
CA ARG A 143 -17.30 14.31 11.81
C ARG A 143 -16.47 13.93 10.59
N TRP A 144 -15.27 14.50 10.50
CA TRP A 144 -14.31 14.21 9.44
C TRP A 144 -12.94 13.95 10.06
N THR A 145 -12.23 12.98 9.51
CA THR A 145 -10.83 12.69 9.80
C THR A 145 -10.08 12.55 8.49
N GLN A 146 -8.76 12.68 8.51
CA GLN A 146 -7.95 12.36 7.35
C GLN A 146 -7.95 10.84 7.13
N PHE A 147 -8.56 10.38 6.03
CA PHE A 147 -8.65 8.95 5.69
C PHE A 147 -7.43 8.49 4.90
N VAL A 148 -6.87 9.38 4.08
CA VAL A 148 -5.74 9.09 3.20
C VAL A 148 -4.67 10.16 3.41
N MET A 149 -3.43 9.72 3.64
CA MET A 149 -2.29 10.65 3.73
C MET A 149 -1.90 11.20 2.36
N LYS A 150 -1.92 10.33 1.35
CA LYS A 150 -1.58 10.66 -0.04
C LYS A 150 -2.39 9.78 -0.98
N THR A 151 -3.04 10.38 -1.97
CA THR A 151 -3.72 9.62 -3.03
C THR A 151 -2.68 8.85 -3.83
N PRO A 152 -2.82 7.51 -3.98
CA PRO A 152 -1.97 6.75 -4.87
C PRO A 152 -2.16 7.23 -6.31
N LYS A 153 -1.10 7.12 -7.10
CA LYS A 153 -1.15 7.39 -8.53
C LYS A 153 -1.25 6.09 -9.29
N ASP A 154 -1.91 6.11 -10.42
CA ASP A 154 -1.91 4.96 -11.31
C ASP A 154 -0.47 4.67 -11.82
N PRO A 155 -0.21 3.46 -12.37
CA PRO A 155 1.10 3.10 -12.94
C PRO A 155 1.53 3.96 -14.12
N TRP A 156 0.62 4.74 -14.69
CA TRP A 156 0.86 5.69 -15.77
C TRP A 156 1.12 7.11 -15.24
N GLY A 157 1.16 7.30 -13.91
CA GLY A 157 1.53 8.54 -13.24
C GLY A 157 0.39 9.55 -13.06
N ARG A 158 -0.86 9.16 -13.33
CA ARG A 158 -2.04 10.01 -13.25
C ARG A 158 -2.81 9.77 -11.96
N ASP A 159 -3.60 10.77 -11.62
CA ASP A 159 -4.48 10.71 -10.47
C ASP A 159 -5.79 10.01 -10.86
N PHE A 160 -6.40 9.30 -9.91
CA PHE A 160 -7.66 8.62 -10.14
C PHE A 160 -8.82 9.61 -10.30
N GLY A 161 -9.71 9.32 -11.25
CA GLY A 161 -10.96 10.04 -11.44
C GLY A 161 -12.03 9.56 -10.47
N TYR A 162 -12.95 10.46 -10.13
CA TYR A 162 -14.12 10.14 -9.31
C TYR A 162 -15.39 10.68 -9.96
N ILE A 163 -16.33 9.77 -10.19
CA ILE A 163 -17.58 10.05 -10.87
C ILE A 163 -18.71 9.55 -9.99
N THR A 164 -19.70 10.40 -9.75
CA THR A 164 -20.97 9.98 -9.16
C THR A 164 -22.01 9.92 -10.27
N ARG A 165 -22.57 8.73 -10.51
CA ARG A 165 -23.63 8.49 -11.50
C ARG A 165 -24.86 7.90 -10.81
N LYS A 166 -26.02 7.98 -11.44
CA LYS A 166 -27.22 7.27 -10.98
C LYS A 166 -27.50 6.15 -11.96
N LYS A 167 -27.51 4.90 -11.47
CA LYS A 167 -27.88 3.73 -12.24
C LYS A 167 -29.07 3.09 -11.54
N ASP A 168 -30.17 2.89 -12.27
CA ASP A 168 -31.40 2.28 -11.76
C ASP A 168 -32.00 3.01 -10.53
N GLY A 169 -31.83 4.34 -10.47
CA GLY A 169 -32.30 5.17 -9.36
C GLY A 169 -31.38 5.15 -8.13
N VAL A 170 -30.38 4.27 -8.08
CA VAL A 170 -29.39 4.18 -7.01
C VAL A 170 -28.17 5.04 -7.35
N GLY A 171 -27.68 5.80 -6.37
CA GLY A 171 -26.44 6.56 -6.50
C GLY A 171 -25.23 5.63 -6.50
N GLN A 172 -24.55 5.53 -7.64
CA GLN A 172 -23.29 4.79 -7.78
C GLN A 172 -22.11 5.75 -7.79
N HIS A 173 -21.09 5.41 -7.00
CA HIS A 173 -19.83 6.12 -7.00
C HIS A 173 -18.82 5.28 -7.75
N VAL A 174 -18.11 5.86 -8.71
CA VAL A 174 -17.22 5.14 -9.62
C VAL A 174 -15.87 5.82 -9.55
N ILE A 175 -14.82 5.03 -9.31
CA ILE A 175 -13.44 5.47 -9.43
C ILE A 175 -12.93 5.03 -10.79
N THR A 176 -12.31 5.93 -11.54
CA THR A 176 -11.86 5.68 -12.91
C THR A 176 -10.36 5.89 -13.04
N SER A 177 -9.71 5.12 -13.91
CA SER A 177 -8.36 5.36 -14.39
C SER A 177 -8.38 5.41 -15.91
N ASP A 178 -7.68 6.40 -16.47
CA ASP A 178 -7.63 6.69 -17.91
C ASP A 178 -6.89 5.61 -18.75
N GLY A 179 -6.44 4.52 -18.13
CA GLY A 179 -5.80 3.38 -18.84
C GLY A 179 -4.53 3.77 -19.62
N PRO A 180 -3.85 2.87 -20.32
CA PRO A 180 -2.60 3.21 -21.00
C PRO A 180 -2.71 4.37 -22.01
N ASP A 181 -3.85 4.52 -22.69
CA ASP A 181 -3.92 5.31 -23.92
C ASP A 181 -4.68 6.65 -23.79
N GLN A 182 -5.40 6.90 -22.69
CA GLN A 182 -6.14 8.14 -22.34
C GLN A 182 -7.19 8.65 -23.35
N LYS A 183 -7.17 8.14 -24.58
CA LYS A 183 -7.92 8.66 -25.71
C LYS A 183 -9.16 7.84 -25.98
N ASP A 184 -9.05 6.53 -25.81
CA ASP A 184 -10.12 5.59 -26.07
C ASP A 184 -10.83 5.23 -24.76
N PRO A 185 -12.11 5.60 -24.61
CA PRO A 185 -12.84 5.35 -23.36
C PRO A 185 -13.06 3.85 -23.09
N GLY A 186 -12.81 2.98 -24.08
CA GLY A 186 -12.89 1.53 -23.93
C GLY A 186 -11.77 0.92 -23.08
N ASP A 187 -10.63 1.57 -22.99
CA ASP A 187 -9.47 1.09 -22.21
C ASP A 187 -9.45 1.62 -20.78
N ASN A 188 -10.43 2.47 -20.42
CA ASN A 188 -10.55 3.03 -19.09
C ASN A 188 -10.95 1.94 -18.10
N ILE A 189 -10.24 1.92 -16.97
CA ILE A 189 -10.50 0.97 -15.91
C ILE A 189 -11.46 1.66 -14.94
N GLU A 190 -12.71 1.22 -14.93
CA GLU A 190 -13.73 1.69 -13.98
C GLU A 190 -13.90 0.67 -12.85
N PHE A 191 -14.01 1.17 -11.63
CA PHE A 191 -14.45 0.36 -10.49
C PHE A 191 -15.63 1.04 -9.81
N VAL A 192 -16.74 0.29 -9.71
CA VAL A 192 -18.00 0.78 -9.15
C VAL A 192 -18.06 0.44 -7.66
N LEU A 193 -18.29 1.46 -6.82
CA LEU A 193 -18.79 1.28 -5.45
C LEU A 193 -20.25 0.85 -5.55
N GLU A 194 -20.47 -0.45 -5.44
CA GLU A 194 -21.78 -1.00 -5.14
C GLU A 194 -21.88 -1.18 -3.63
N ASP A 195 -22.80 -0.42 -3.03
CA ASP A 195 -23.18 -0.69 -1.65
C ASP A 195 -24.05 -1.94 -1.68
N HIS A 196 -23.51 -3.07 -1.19
CA HIS A 196 -24.35 -4.18 -0.77
C HIS A 196 -25.09 -3.73 0.49
N GLU A 197 -26.18 -3.00 0.30
CA GLU A 197 -27.17 -2.77 1.36
C GLU A 197 -27.81 -4.13 1.61
N GLY A 198 -27.34 -4.80 2.68
CA GLY A 198 -27.87 -6.07 3.17
C GLY A 198 -29.08 -5.87 4.06
#